data_AF-A0A7Y7C2V7-F1
#
_entry.id   AF-A0A7Y7C2V7-F1
#
_cell.length_a   1.000
_cell.length_b   1.000
_cell.length_c   1.000
_cell.angle_alpha   90.00
_cell.angle_beta   90.00
_cell.angle_gamma   90.00
#
_symmetry.space_group_name_H-M   'P 1'
#
loop_
_entity.id
_entity.type
_entity.pdbx_description
1 polymer ?
#
loop_
_entity_poly.entity_id
_entity_poly.type
_entity_poly.pdbx_seq_one_letter_code
_entity_poly.pdbx_strand_id
1 'polypeptide(L)'
;MPVFGLAALWNGSAPPERVAAWVEGIGEVLTSAQSLQLVVALRPEEAGIELKVEAPGYPRSAVERLAEDAKRSGGTFVELWRLPKAERDAFRAAAFEGGTTYRGDERSAAARVLQQHLATLPVSNARPAAPPVGGAAAAVPQASPKPVEAPAPSPSSQPHQVLVRPPDGPQRRGRRFAVKLEMEFRTELDFVREHALNISNGGLFVRTAHRPLPDSVVTVDVKLPNGERLQGDAVVVHVVDDPYTGGVGLAFLNDDATFSQTLDDYLASLAGGVG
;
A
#
# COMPACT_ATOMS: atom_id res chain seq x y z
N MET A 1 -4.39 -3.31 -17.74
CA MET A 1 -3.11 -3.86 -17.25
C MET A 1 -2.79 -3.12 -15.97
N PRO A 2 -2.41 -3.83 -14.91
CA PRO A 2 -2.22 -3.22 -13.60
C PRO A 2 -0.94 -2.38 -13.57
N VAL A 3 -1.00 -1.28 -12.83
CA VAL A 3 0.13 -0.38 -12.61
C VAL A 3 0.55 -0.46 -11.14
N PHE A 4 1.83 -0.76 -10.91
CA PHE A 4 2.43 -0.82 -9.59
C PHE A 4 3.25 0.45 -9.31
N GLY A 5 2.88 1.18 -8.28
CA GLY A 5 3.66 2.32 -7.78
C GLY A 5 4.78 1.87 -6.83
N LEU A 6 6.01 2.24 -7.15
CA LEU A 6 7.20 2.06 -6.33
C LEU A 6 7.88 3.41 -6.13
N ALA A 7 8.62 3.60 -5.05
CA ALA A 7 9.34 4.84 -4.80
C ALA A 7 10.69 4.59 -4.14
N ALA A 8 11.67 5.43 -4.47
CA ALA A 8 12.95 5.50 -3.79
C ALA A 8 13.32 6.95 -3.45
N LEU A 9 13.90 7.16 -2.27
CA LEU A 9 14.33 8.46 -1.75
C LEU A 9 15.79 8.41 -1.30
N TRP A 10 16.52 9.50 -1.52
CA TRP A 10 17.92 9.69 -1.15
C TRP A 10 18.15 11.08 -0.57
N ASN A 11 19.11 11.21 0.34
CA ASN A 11 19.59 12.48 0.89
C ASN A 11 21.05 12.73 0.47
N GLY A 12 21.68 13.79 0.97
CA GLY A 12 23.08 14.11 0.68
C GLY A 12 24.13 13.12 1.20
N SER A 13 23.75 12.05 1.91
CA SER A 13 24.67 10.95 2.27
C SER A 13 24.70 9.82 1.22
N ALA A 14 23.77 9.80 0.28
CA ALA A 14 23.74 8.81 -0.80
C ALA A 14 24.83 9.12 -1.85
N PRO A 15 25.65 8.14 -2.29
CA PRO A 15 26.65 8.37 -3.32
C PRO A 15 25.96 8.63 -4.68
N PRO A 16 26.14 9.81 -5.31
CA PRO A 16 25.40 10.16 -6.53
C PRO A 16 25.57 9.14 -7.67
N GLU A 17 26.78 8.61 -7.85
CA GLU A 17 27.09 7.58 -8.85
C GLU A 17 26.29 6.29 -8.64
N ARG A 18 26.06 5.89 -7.38
CA ARG A 18 25.28 4.68 -7.06
C ARG A 18 23.80 4.89 -7.29
N VAL A 19 23.29 6.11 -7.06
CA VAL A 19 21.90 6.45 -7.37
C VAL A 19 21.69 6.45 -8.88
N ALA A 20 22.60 7.06 -9.64
CA ALA A 20 22.54 7.03 -11.11
C ALA A 20 22.55 5.59 -11.65
N ALA A 21 23.49 4.76 -11.19
CA ALA A 21 23.58 3.36 -11.59
C ALA A 21 22.31 2.56 -11.24
N TRP A 22 21.68 2.84 -10.08
CA TRP A 22 20.41 2.23 -9.72
C TRP A 22 19.31 2.59 -10.73
N VAL A 23 19.18 3.87 -11.09
CA VAL A 23 18.15 4.34 -12.05
C VAL A 23 18.36 3.74 -13.44
N GLU A 24 19.61 3.68 -13.91
CA GLU A 24 19.93 3.07 -15.21
C GLU A 24 19.66 1.56 -15.21
N GLY A 25 19.93 0.87 -14.10
CA GLY A 25 19.70 -0.57 -13.95
C GLY A 25 18.22 -1.00 -13.88
N ILE A 26 17.27 -0.08 -13.66
CA ILE A 26 15.85 -0.42 -13.42
C ILE A 26 15.27 -1.34 -14.52
N GLY A 27 15.51 -1.01 -15.79
CA GLY A 27 14.96 -1.76 -16.92
C GLY A 27 15.59 -3.14 -17.12
N GLU A 28 16.79 -3.38 -16.58
CA GLU A 28 17.39 -4.73 -16.58
C GLU A 28 16.79 -5.62 -15.50
N VAL A 29 16.24 -5.02 -14.45
CA VAL A 29 15.60 -5.73 -13.34
C VAL A 29 14.12 -5.96 -13.63
N LEU A 30 13.41 -4.94 -14.13
CA LEU A 30 11.98 -4.99 -14.46
C LEU A 30 11.73 -5.50 -15.89
N THR A 31 12.26 -6.66 -16.25
CA THR A 31 12.15 -7.22 -17.60
C THR A 31 10.72 -7.63 -18.00
N SER A 32 9.87 -7.89 -17.01
CA SER A 32 8.45 -8.21 -17.23
C SER A 32 7.55 -6.97 -17.34
N ALA A 33 8.09 -5.76 -17.22
CA ALA A 33 7.32 -4.54 -17.36
C ALA A 33 7.01 -4.28 -18.83
N GLN A 34 5.74 -4.04 -19.13
CA GLN A 34 5.28 -3.61 -20.45
C GLN A 34 5.58 -2.14 -20.68
N SER A 35 5.39 -1.31 -19.65
CA SER A 35 5.74 0.10 -19.69
C SER A 35 6.29 0.56 -18.33
N LEU A 36 7.12 1.60 -18.37
CA LEU A 36 7.75 2.20 -17.21
C LEU A 36 7.69 3.72 -17.36
N GLN A 37 7.17 4.38 -16.33
CA GLN A 37 7.24 5.84 -16.17
C GLN A 37 7.96 6.17 -14.88
N LEU A 38 8.77 7.21 -14.91
CA LEU A 38 9.53 7.69 -13.77
C LEU A 38 9.11 9.14 -13.46
N VAL A 39 8.93 9.46 -12.19
CA VAL A 39 8.71 10.84 -11.73
C VAL A 39 9.84 11.20 -10.80
N VAL A 40 10.71 12.11 -11.23
CA VAL A 40 11.86 12.57 -10.45
C VAL A 40 11.50 13.86 -9.73
N ALA A 41 11.69 13.90 -8.42
CA ALA A 41 11.50 15.10 -7.62
C ALA A 41 12.81 15.48 -6.93
N LEU A 42 13.15 16.77 -7.05
CA LEU A 42 14.35 17.35 -6.47
C LEU A 42 13.93 18.29 -5.33
N ARG A 43 14.43 18.05 -4.13
CA ARG A 43 14.16 18.86 -2.95
C ARG A 43 15.46 19.43 -2.38
N PRO A 44 15.40 20.51 -1.58
CA PRO A 44 16.62 21.12 -1.02
C PRO A 44 17.48 20.20 -0.16
N GLU A 45 16.90 19.15 0.44
CA GLU A 45 17.60 18.22 1.34
C GLU A 45 17.57 16.76 0.86
N GLU A 46 16.80 16.46 -0.18
CA GLU A 46 16.60 15.10 -0.67
C GLU A 46 16.27 15.06 -2.17
N ALA A 47 16.35 13.86 -2.74
CA ALA A 47 15.94 13.56 -4.09
C ALA A 47 15.11 12.28 -4.09
N GLY A 48 14.09 12.23 -4.94
CA GLY A 48 13.20 11.08 -5.03
C GLY A 48 12.93 10.66 -6.45
N ILE A 49 12.60 9.39 -6.61
CA ILE A 49 11.99 8.88 -7.83
C ILE A 49 10.79 7.97 -7.50
N GLU A 50 9.66 8.25 -8.13
CA GLU A 50 8.52 7.33 -8.20
C GLU A 50 8.60 6.57 -9.53
N LEU A 51 8.38 5.26 -9.47
CA LEU A 51 8.26 4.38 -10.62
C LEU A 51 6.81 3.92 -10.74
N LYS A 52 6.22 4.11 -11.92
CA LYS A 52 4.94 3.50 -12.29
C LYS A 52 5.23 2.39 -13.27
N VAL A 53 4.99 1.15 -12.83
CA VAL A 53 5.36 -0.07 -13.56
C VAL A 53 4.09 -0.75 -14.04
N GLU A 54 3.85 -0.78 -15.34
CA GLU A 54 2.76 -1.55 -15.94
C GLU A 54 3.27 -2.96 -16.25
N ALA A 55 2.66 -3.99 -15.66
CA ALA A 55 3.10 -5.39 -15.84
C ALA A 55 1.92 -6.35 -15.74
N PRO A 56 1.96 -7.56 -16.32
CA PRO A 56 0.85 -8.52 -16.23
C PRO A 56 0.60 -9.05 -14.80
N GLY A 57 1.57 -8.91 -13.90
CA GLY A 57 1.47 -9.31 -12.50
C GLY A 57 2.60 -8.68 -11.68
N TYR A 58 2.52 -8.77 -10.34
CA TYR A 58 3.50 -8.15 -9.46
C TYR A 58 4.86 -8.88 -9.55
N PRO A 59 5.94 -8.22 -10.01
CA PRO A 59 7.22 -8.89 -10.28
C PRO A 59 8.06 -8.97 -9.00
N ARG A 60 7.62 -9.76 -8.03
CA ARG A 60 8.17 -9.81 -6.66
C ARG A 60 9.70 -9.88 -6.60
N SER A 61 10.31 -10.87 -7.26
CA SER A 61 11.77 -11.05 -7.20
C SER A 61 12.53 -9.85 -7.79
N ALA A 62 11.97 -9.18 -8.80
CA ALA A 62 12.55 -7.98 -9.38
C ALA A 62 12.42 -6.77 -8.43
N VAL A 63 11.25 -6.61 -7.79
CA VAL A 63 11.04 -5.54 -6.81
C VAL A 63 11.91 -5.72 -5.57
N GLU A 64 12.06 -6.95 -5.06
CA GLU A 64 12.95 -7.27 -3.94
C GLU A 64 14.41 -6.92 -4.29
N ARG A 65 14.86 -7.24 -5.50
CA ARG A 65 16.19 -6.85 -5.99
C ARG A 65 16.35 -5.33 -6.08
N LEU A 66 15.37 -4.63 -6.66
CA LEU A 66 15.37 -3.16 -6.72
C LEU A 66 15.45 -2.52 -5.34
N ALA A 67 14.70 -3.06 -4.37
CA ALA A 67 14.69 -2.56 -3.01
C ALA A 67 16.06 -2.72 -2.32
N GLU A 68 16.72 -3.86 -2.51
CA GLU A 68 18.07 -4.09 -1.99
C GLU A 68 19.11 -3.19 -2.65
N ASP A 69 19.02 -3.00 -3.97
CA ASP A 69 19.95 -2.12 -4.68
C ASP A 69 19.70 -0.64 -4.33
N ALA A 70 18.45 -0.24 -4.05
CA ALA A 70 18.12 1.10 -3.54
C ALA A 70 18.69 1.34 -2.14
N LYS A 71 18.68 0.32 -1.26
CA LYS A 71 19.34 0.40 0.05
C LYS A 71 20.86 0.52 -0.10
N ARG A 72 21.47 -0.23 -1.03
CA ARG A 72 22.93 -0.18 -1.30
C ARG A 72 23.39 1.15 -1.89
N SER A 73 22.49 1.87 -2.58
CA SER A 73 22.73 3.24 -3.03
C SER A 73 22.52 4.29 -1.93
N GLY A 74 22.21 3.89 -0.69
CA GLY A 74 22.01 4.78 0.46
C GLY A 74 20.59 5.31 0.60
N GLY A 75 19.64 4.78 -0.19
CA GLY A 75 18.27 5.23 -0.20
C GLY A 75 17.32 4.48 0.74
N THR A 76 16.07 4.89 0.65
CA THR A 76 14.91 4.24 1.24
C THR A 76 13.96 3.86 0.12
N PHE A 77 13.47 2.61 0.12
CA PHE A 77 12.56 2.08 -0.91
C PHE A 77 11.17 1.83 -0.31
N VAL A 78 10.13 2.16 -1.07
CA VAL A 78 8.72 2.09 -0.64
C VAL A 78 7.86 1.51 -1.75
N GLU A 79 7.09 0.48 -1.44
CA GLU A 79 6.06 -0.05 -2.33
C GLU A 79 4.76 0.70 -2.09
N LEU A 80 4.45 1.69 -2.93
CA LEU A 80 3.36 2.64 -2.72
C LEU A 80 1.98 1.95 -2.65
N TRP A 81 1.79 0.89 -3.41
CA TRP A 81 0.55 0.11 -3.43
C TRP A 81 0.28 -0.66 -2.13
N ARG A 82 1.31 -0.85 -1.27
CA ARG A 82 1.15 -1.47 0.06
C ARG A 82 0.73 -0.46 1.13
N LEU A 83 0.80 0.84 0.84
CA LEU A 83 0.40 1.89 1.76
C LEU A 83 -1.12 2.11 1.68
N PRO A 84 -1.77 2.45 2.82
CA PRO A 84 -3.13 2.99 2.79
C PRO A 84 -3.19 4.21 1.86
N LYS A 85 -4.28 4.35 1.10
CA LYS A 85 -4.43 5.45 0.11
C LYS A 85 -4.08 6.83 0.70
N ALA A 86 -4.61 7.16 1.87
CA ALA A 86 -4.32 8.45 2.52
C ALA A 86 -2.82 8.66 2.82
N GLU A 87 -2.13 7.62 3.29
CA GLU A 87 -0.68 7.67 3.54
C GLU A 87 0.12 7.75 2.24
N ARG A 88 -0.29 6.99 1.22
CA ARG A 88 0.30 7.00 -0.12
C ARG A 88 0.18 8.38 -0.77
N ASP A 89 -1.01 8.97 -0.74
CA ASP A 89 -1.29 10.24 -1.38
C ASP A 89 -0.58 11.39 -0.63
N ALA A 90 -0.55 11.34 0.71
CA ALA A 90 0.25 12.26 1.52
C ALA A 90 1.76 12.12 1.23
N PHE A 91 2.25 10.89 1.08
CA PHE A 91 3.64 10.64 0.72
C PHE A 91 3.97 11.17 -0.68
N ARG A 92 3.09 10.93 -1.67
CA ARG A 92 3.24 11.46 -3.04
C ARG A 92 3.26 12.99 -3.05
N ALA A 93 2.36 13.64 -2.32
CA ALA A 93 2.33 15.10 -2.19
C ALA A 93 3.64 15.63 -1.57
N ALA A 94 4.08 15.06 -0.45
CA ALA A 94 5.31 15.51 0.21
C ALA A 94 6.56 15.28 -0.67
N ALA A 95 6.74 14.06 -1.17
CA ALA A 95 7.99 13.66 -1.83
C ALA A 95 8.05 14.02 -3.32
N PHE A 96 6.92 13.98 -4.04
CA PHE A 96 6.91 14.01 -5.51
C PHE A 96 6.12 15.17 -6.13
N GLU A 97 5.52 16.06 -5.34
CA GLU A 97 4.83 17.25 -5.87
C GLU A 97 5.80 18.15 -6.68
N GLY A 98 5.40 18.46 -7.91
CA GLY A 98 6.22 19.23 -8.85
C GLY A 98 7.33 18.42 -9.52
N GLY A 99 7.33 17.09 -9.37
CA GLY A 99 8.29 16.20 -10.03
C GLY A 99 8.23 16.25 -11.56
N THR A 100 9.38 16.03 -12.19
CA THR A 100 9.50 15.92 -13.64
C THR A 100 9.26 14.48 -14.07
N THR A 101 8.42 14.29 -15.09
CA THR A 101 8.08 12.97 -15.62
C THR A 101 9.02 12.57 -16.74
N TYR A 102 9.48 11.32 -16.72
CA TYR A 102 10.33 10.70 -17.72
C TYR A 102 9.72 9.38 -18.17
N ARG A 103 9.92 9.02 -19.42
CA ARG A 103 9.62 7.69 -19.95
C ARG A 103 10.72 6.69 -19.61
N GLY A 104 10.42 5.40 -19.72
CA GLY A 104 11.37 4.32 -19.44
C GLY A 104 12.63 4.33 -20.32
N ASP A 105 12.59 4.89 -21.52
CA ASP A 105 13.75 5.09 -22.39
C ASP A 105 14.58 6.33 -22.02
N GLU A 106 14.00 7.26 -21.26
CA GLU A 106 14.67 8.48 -20.78
C GLU A 106 15.38 8.29 -19.43
N ARG A 107 15.55 7.04 -18.97
CA ARG A 107 16.18 6.69 -17.68
C ARG A 107 17.56 7.30 -17.48
N SER A 108 18.42 7.32 -18.51
CA SER A 108 19.74 7.94 -18.40
C SER A 108 19.67 9.46 -18.23
N ALA A 109 18.63 10.13 -18.74
CA ALA A 109 18.41 11.55 -18.48
C ALA A 109 17.96 11.77 -17.02
N ALA A 110 17.02 10.96 -16.53
CA ALA A 110 16.58 10.99 -15.13
C ALA A 110 17.74 10.72 -14.16
N ALA A 111 18.60 9.74 -14.47
CA ALA A 111 19.77 9.38 -13.68
C ALA A 111 20.76 10.56 -13.55
N ARG A 112 21.06 11.24 -14.67
CA ARG A 112 21.94 12.42 -14.68
C ARG A 112 21.40 13.57 -13.85
N VAL A 113 20.09 13.84 -13.95
CA VAL A 113 19.43 14.89 -13.17
C VAL A 113 19.52 14.61 -11.67
N LEU A 114 19.24 13.37 -11.26
CA LEU A 114 19.40 12.94 -9.86
C LEU A 114 20.84 13.01 -9.38
N GLN A 115 21.80 12.56 -10.19
CA GLN A 115 23.22 12.60 -9.86
C GLN A 115 23.72 14.04 -9.64
N GLN A 116 23.37 14.95 -10.56
CA GLN A 116 23.76 16.35 -10.46
C GLN A 116 23.20 17.01 -9.21
N HIS A 117 21.94 16.73 -8.88
CA HIS A 117 21.30 17.29 -7.69
C HIS A 117 21.88 16.71 -6.40
N LEU A 118 22.05 15.39 -6.29
CA LEU A 118 22.62 14.77 -5.09
C LEU A 118 24.06 15.23 -4.83
N ALA A 119 24.83 15.55 -5.88
CA ALA A 119 26.18 16.09 -5.74
C ALA A 119 26.23 17.51 -5.14
N THR A 120 25.11 18.25 -5.15
CA THR A 120 25.02 19.60 -4.56
C THR A 120 24.39 19.61 -3.16
N LEU A 121 23.81 18.49 -2.72
CA LEU A 121 23.17 18.41 -1.40
C LEU A 121 24.19 18.43 -0.26
N PRO A 122 23.85 19.09 0.86
CA PRO A 122 24.65 18.98 2.07
C PRO A 122 24.55 17.55 2.64
N VAL A 123 25.68 17.01 3.11
CA VAL A 123 25.71 15.68 3.73
C VAL A 123 24.80 15.66 4.95
N SER A 124 23.86 14.72 4.99
CA SER A 124 22.87 14.58 6.06
C SER A 124 22.80 13.15 6.55
N ASN A 125 23.12 12.91 7.81
CA ASN A 125 23.03 11.58 8.42
C ASN A 125 21.58 11.11 8.67
N ALA A 126 20.58 11.98 8.46
CA ALA A 126 19.17 11.66 8.66
C ALA A 126 18.61 10.95 7.44
N ARG A 127 18.31 9.64 7.56
CA ARG A 127 17.73 8.86 6.46
C ARG A 127 16.43 9.50 5.95
N PRO A 128 16.20 9.58 4.63
CA PRO A 128 14.92 10.03 4.09
C PRO A 128 13.78 9.25 4.70
N ALA A 129 12.79 9.97 5.22
CA ALA A 129 11.66 9.37 5.92
C ALA A 129 10.81 8.57 4.93
N ALA A 130 10.83 7.25 5.04
CA ALA A 130 9.70 6.47 4.57
C ALA A 130 8.47 6.88 5.38
N PRO A 131 7.26 6.87 4.79
CA PRO A 131 6.05 6.96 5.58
C PRO A 131 6.11 5.82 6.61
N PRO A 132 5.78 6.08 7.88
CA PRO A 132 5.92 5.09 8.93
C PRO A 132 5.11 3.87 8.53
N VAL A 133 5.77 2.73 8.33
CA VAL A 133 5.10 1.44 8.10
C VAL A 133 4.57 0.91 9.44
N GLY A 134 3.84 1.75 10.18
CA GLY A 134 3.21 1.50 11.47
C GLY A 134 4.16 1.20 12.63
N GLY A 135 4.03 1.97 13.71
CA GLY A 135 4.52 1.59 15.04
C GLY A 135 5.50 2.55 15.71
N ALA A 136 5.16 3.84 15.83
CA ALA A 136 5.72 4.66 16.90
C ALA A 136 4.60 4.93 17.90
N ALA A 137 4.52 4.05 18.92
CA ALA A 137 3.80 4.39 20.13
C ALA A 137 4.44 5.67 20.68
N ALA A 138 3.70 6.78 20.65
CA ALA A 138 4.05 7.94 21.45
C ALA A 138 4.10 7.48 22.92
N ALA A 139 5.32 7.40 23.46
CA ALA A 139 5.54 7.12 24.87
C ALA A 139 4.91 8.25 25.69
N VAL A 140 3.71 8.01 26.20
CA VAL A 140 3.13 8.79 27.28
C VAL A 140 3.87 8.37 28.56
N PRO A 141 4.42 9.28 29.38
CA PRO A 141 5.12 8.89 30.60
C PRO A 141 4.13 8.27 31.58
N GLN A 142 4.20 6.96 31.79
CA GLN A 142 3.44 6.28 32.85
C GLN A 142 4.09 6.54 34.20
N ALA A 143 3.43 7.35 35.02
CA ALA A 143 3.69 7.43 36.45
C ALA A 143 3.27 6.10 37.11
N SER A 144 4.18 5.51 37.88
CA SER A 144 3.94 4.28 38.65
C SER A 144 2.87 4.47 39.74
N PRO A 145 2.08 3.43 40.02
CA PRO A 145 1.64 3.18 41.38
C PRO A 145 2.09 1.81 41.90
N LYS A 146 2.39 1.79 43.20
CA LYS A 146 2.81 0.65 44.02
C LYS A 146 1.71 -0.42 44.17
N PRO A 147 2.05 -1.67 44.52
CA PRO A 147 1.12 -2.80 44.60
C PRO A 147 0.45 -2.89 45.98
N VAL A 148 -0.87 -3.12 46.03
CA VAL A 148 -1.57 -3.61 47.23
C VAL A 148 -2.65 -4.63 46.83
N GLU A 149 -2.32 -5.89 47.10
CA GLU A 149 -3.11 -6.93 47.79
C GLU A 149 -4.60 -7.19 47.45
N ALA A 150 -4.91 -8.47 47.15
CA ALA A 150 -6.25 -9.04 47.04
C ALA A 150 -6.83 -9.43 48.42
N PRO A 151 -8.16 -9.52 48.55
CA PRO A 151 -8.77 -10.86 48.65
C PRO A 151 -10.16 -10.99 47.97
N ALA A 152 -10.54 -12.23 47.64
CA ALA A 152 -11.85 -12.66 47.11
C ALA A 152 -12.77 -13.21 48.24
N PRO A 153 -13.96 -13.83 48.03
CA PRO A 153 -14.89 -13.90 46.87
C PRO A 153 -16.41 -13.73 47.23
N SER A 154 -17.31 -13.91 46.23
CA SER A 154 -18.67 -14.55 46.25
C SER A 154 -19.81 -13.70 45.61
N PRO A 155 -20.98 -14.28 45.21
CA PRO A 155 -21.33 -14.41 43.77
C PRO A 155 -22.78 -13.97 43.41
N SER A 156 -23.05 -13.51 42.18
CA SER A 156 -24.42 -13.54 41.61
C SER A 156 -24.49 -13.18 40.11
N SER A 157 -24.72 -14.22 39.31
CA SER A 157 -25.78 -14.37 38.29
C SER A 157 -25.97 -13.37 37.12
N GLN A 158 -25.85 -13.96 35.91
CA GLN A 158 -26.48 -13.65 34.58
C GLN A 158 -25.65 -12.85 33.54
N PRO A 159 -25.92 -13.03 32.22
CA PRO A 159 -25.82 -14.26 31.43
C PRO A 159 -24.86 -14.07 30.22
N HIS A 160 -24.61 -15.15 29.49
CA HIS A 160 -23.53 -15.36 28.52
C HIS A 160 -23.39 -14.25 27.45
N GLN A 161 -22.35 -13.41 27.59
CA GLN A 161 -21.76 -12.72 26.44
C GLN A 161 -20.78 -13.66 25.77
N VAL A 162 -21.02 -13.98 24.50
CA VAL A 162 -20.06 -14.68 23.65
C VAL A 162 -18.85 -13.76 23.50
N LEU A 163 -17.80 -14.05 24.27
CA LEU A 163 -16.51 -13.39 24.19
C LEU A 163 -15.90 -13.72 22.82
N VAL A 164 -16.13 -12.87 21.83
CA VAL A 164 -15.33 -12.87 20.61
C VAL A 164 -13.94 -12.41 21.03
N ARG A 165 -13.06 -13.37 21.31
CA ARG A 165 -11.63 -13.13 21.49
C ARG A 165 -11.14 -12.39 20.23
N PRO A 166 -10.56 -11.18 20.33
CA PRO A 166 -9.94 -10.54 19.19
C PRO A 166 -8.80 -11.45 18.70
N PRO A 167 -8.70 -11.76 17.40
CA PRO A 167 -7.50 -12.40 16.89
C PRO A 167 -6.35 -11.41 17.04
N ASP A 168 -5.31 -11.80 17.78
CA ASP A 168 -4.00 -11.15 17.83
C ASP A 168 -3.36 -11.24 16.43
N GLY A 169 -3.66 -10.23 15.61
CA GLY A 169 -3.04 -9.98 14.32
C GLY A 169 -2.65 -8.50 14.24
N PRO A 170 -1.76 -8.13 13.31
CA PRO A 170 -1.18 -6.79 13.24
C PRO A 170 -2.26 -5.70 13.29
N GLN A 171 -2.02 -4.70 14.13
CA GLN A 171 -2.97 -3.66 14.49
C GLN A 171 -3.49 -2.92 13.24
N ARG A 172 -4.83 -2.86 13.14
CA ARG A 172 -5.58 -2.50 11.94
C ARG A 172 -5.55 -0.98 11.68
N ARG A 173 -5.21 -0.56 10.45
CA ARG A 173 -4.77 0.82 10.12
C ARG A 173 -5.83 1.77 9.51
N GLY A 174 -7.06 1.31 9.22
CA GLY A 174 -8.12 2.17 8.63
C GLY A 174 -9.56 1.77 9.01
N ARG A 175 -10.48 2.74 9.02
CA ARG A 175 -11.90 2.54 9.36
C ARG A 175 -12.59 1.70 8.27
N ARG A 176 -13.20 0.59 8.66
CA ARG A 176 -13.95 -0.32 7.77
C ARG A 176 -15.43 -0.17 8.02
N PHE A 177 -16.19 -0.12 6.94
CA PHE A 177 -17.65 -0.20 6.99
C PHE A 177 -18.07 -1.64 6.69
N ALA A 178 -18.93 -2.20 7.54
CA ALA A 178 -19.55 -3.49 7.28
C ALA A 178 -20.58 -3.32 6.17
N VAL A 179 -20.33 -3.91 5.02
CA VAL A 179 -21.18 -3.82 3.83
C VAL A 179 -21.38 -5.23 3.26
N LYS A 180 -22.52 -5.49 2.62
CA LYS A 180 -22.72 -6.67 1.76
C LYS A 180 -22.76 -6.18 0.32
N LEU A 181 -21.64 -6.28 -0.38
CA LEU A 181 -21.53 -5.86 -1.79
C LEU A 181 -21.53 -7.10 -2.68
N GLU A 182 -22.22 -7.01 -3.81
CA GLU A 182 -22.13 -8.00 -4.89
C GLU A 182 -20.87 -7.68 -5.70
N MET A 183 -19.94 -8.62 -5.83
CA MET A 183 -18.80 -8.50 -6.74
C MET A 183 -18.82 -9.57 -7.82
N GLU A 184 -18.35 -9.20 -9.01
CA GLU A 184 -17.97 -10.10 -10.08
C GLU A 184 -16.44 -10.21 -10.13
N PHE A 185 -15.95 -11.45 -10.05
CA PHE A 185 -14.55 -11.82 -10.20
C PHE A 185 -14.40 -12.53 -11.54
N ARG A 186 -13.46 -12.12 -12.40
CA ARG A 186 -13.16 -12.84 -13.64
C ARG A 186 -11.89 -13.66 -13.51
N THR A 187 -12.05 -14.98 -13.51
CA THR A 187 -11.00 -15.95 -13.88
C THR A 187 -11.56 -16.88 -14.96
N GLU A 188 -10.70 -17.51 -15.76
CA GLU A 188 -11.07 -18.15 -17.05
C GLU A 188 -12.07 -19.32 -16.98
N LEU A 189 -12.60 -19.73 -15.82
CA LEU A 189 -13.38 -20.97 -15.74
C LEU A 189 -14.67 -21.02 -14.93
N ASP A 190 -15.10 -20.04 -14.11
CA ASP A 190 -16.49 -20.06 -13.59
C ASP A 190 -16.91 -18.77 -12.87
N PHE A 191 -18.18 -18.40 -13.04
CA PHE A 191 -18.82 -17.21 -12.47
C PHE A 191 -19.18 -17.42 -10.99
N VAL A 192 -18.49 -16.76 -10.05
CA VAL A 192 -18.85 -16.81 -8.63
C VAL A 192 -19.26 -15.43 -8.13
N ARG A 193 -20.54 -15.27 -7.74
CA ARG A 193 -21.06 -14.11 -7.00
C ARG A 193 -20.58 -14.22 -5.55
N GLU A 194 -19.68 -13.35 -5.12
CA GLU A 194 -19.10 -13.42 -3.78
C GLU A 194 -19.31 -12.12 -2.99
N HIS A 195 -19.46 -12.25 -1.67
CA HIS A 195 -19.80 -11.14 -0.80
C HIS A 195 -18.54 -10.49 -0.20
N ALA A 196 -18.36 -9.20 -0.46
CA ALA A 196 -17.43 -8.37 0.32
C ALA A 196 -17.91 -8.33 1.78
N LEU A 197 -17.02 -8.54 2.74
CA LEU A 197 -17.34 -8.32 4.17
C LEU A 197 -17.09 -6.88 4.62
N ASN A 198 -16.14 -6.23 3.97
CA ASN A 198 -15.73 -4.88 4.27
C ASN A 198 -15.08 -4.23 3.05
N ILE A 199 -15.21 -2.91 2.99
CA ILE A 199 -14.55 -2.06 2.03
C ILE A 199 -13.87 -0.91 2.77
N SER A 200 -12.72 -0.48 2.24
CA SER A 200 -11.96 0.67 2.70
C SER A 200 -11.33 1.35 1.50
N ASN A 201 -10.75 2.52 1.72
CA ASN A 201 -10.10 3.27 0.65
C ASN A 201 -8.86 2.57 0.06
N GLY A 202 -8.24 1.65 0.82
CA GLY A 202 -7.06 0.90 0.38
C GLY A 202 -7.36 -0.49 -0.17
N GLY A 203 -8.58 -1.00 -0.04
CA GLY A 203 -8.86 -2.38 -0.39
C GLY A 203 -10.10 -2.96 0.30
N LEU A 204 -10.33 -4.25 0.06
CA LEU A 204 -11.52 -4.97 0.48
C LEU A 204 -11.18 -6.40 0.90
N PHE A 205 -12.08 -7.03 1.66
CA PHE A 205 -11.98 -8.47 1.96
C PHE A 205 -13.19 -9.20 1.39
N VAL A 206 -12.93 -10.18 0.53
CA VAL A 206 -13.96 -11.04 -0.08
C VAL A 206 -14.03 -12.35 0.69
N ARG A 207 -15.22 -12.77 1.10
CA ARG A 207 -15.43 -14.19 1.45
C ARG A 207 -15.65 -14.96 0.18
N THR A 208 -14.74 -15.88 -0.07
CA THR A 208 -14.66 -16.64 -1.31
C THR A 208 -14.26 -18.07 -0.98
N ALA A 209 -14.60 -19.04 -1.82
CA ALA A 209 -13.98 -20.36 -1.79
C ALA A 209 -12.72 -20.41 -2.68
N HIS A 210 -12.63 -19.49 -3.64
CA HIS A 210 -11.47 -19.34 -4.50
C HIS A 210 -10.31 -18.71 -3.73
N ARG A 211 -9.10 -19.23 -3.96
CA ARG A 211 -7.88 -18.84 -3.24
C ARG A 211 -6.80 -18.51 -4.28
N PRO A 212 -6.89 -17.36 -4.96
CA PRO A 212 -5.81 -16.95 -5.85
C PRO A 212 -4.51 -16.81 -5.06
N LEU A 213 -3.39 -16.98 -5.76
CA LEU A 213 -2.08 -16.90 -5.13
C LEU A 213 -1.85 -15.51 -4.52
N PRO A 214 -1.17 -15.42 -3.36
CA PRO A 214 -0.66 -14.15 -2.87
C PRO A 214 0.15 -13.41 -3.93
N ASP A 215 0.06 -12.08 -3.93
CA ASP A 215 0.66 -11.16 -4.91
C ASP A 215 0.13 -11.29 -6.35
N SER A 216 -0.86 -12.16 -6.60
CA SER A 216 -1.53 -12.20 -7.90
C SER A 216 -2.43 -10.98 -8.11
N VAL A 217 -2.51 -10.51 -9.35
CA VAL A 217 -3.44 -9.45 -9.75
C VAL A 217 -4.76 -10.06 -10.17
N VAL A 218 -5.84 -9.44 -9.72
CA VAL A 218 -7.21 -9.83 -10.03
C VAL A 218 -8.01 -8.58 -10.42
N THR A 219 -8.87 -8.73 -11.42
CA THR A 219 -9.81 -7.66 -11.79
C THR A 219 -11.05 -7.78 -10.91
N VAL A 220 -11.42 -6.66 -10.29
CA VAL A 220 -12.61 -6.54 -9.46
C VAL A 220 -13.66 -5.72 -10.21
N ASP A 221 -14.90 -6.20 -10.24
CA ASP A 221 -16.08 -5.39 -10.60
C ASP A 221 -17.05 -5.45 -9.40
N VAL A 222 -17.12 -4.36 -8.64
CA VAL A 222 -17.91 -4.25 -7.42
C VAL A 222 -19.15 -3.44 -7.71
N LYS A 223 -20.33 -4.06 -7.56
CA LYS A 223 -21.59 -3.35 -7.59
C LYS A 223 -21.88 -2.74 -6.22
N LEU A 224 -21.90 -1.42 -6.17
CA LEU A 224 -22.20 -0.66 -4.98
C LEU A 224 -23.73 -0.58 -4.76
N PRO A 225 -24.21 -0.40 -3.51
CA PRO A 225 -25.64 -0.36 -3.21
C PRO A 225 -26.36 0.87 -3.76
N ASN A 226 -25.62 1.93 -4.07
CA ASN A 226 -26.11 3.12 -4.77
C ASN A 226 -26.31 2.90 -6.28
N GLY A 227 -26.03 1.69 -6.79
CA GLY A 227 -26.17 1.32 -8.21
C GLY A 227 -24.93 1.57 -9.05
N GLU A 228 -23.90 2.22 -8.49
CA GLU A 228 -22.63 2.43 -9.18
C GLU A 228 -21.79 1.15 -9.22
N ARG A 229 -20.79 1.12 -10.11
CA ARG A 229 -19.83 0.03 -10.24
C ARG A 229 -18.41 0.55 -10.03
N LEU A 230 -17.63 -0.16 -9.22
CA LEU A 230 -16.19 0.03 -9.10
C LEU A 230 -15.50 -1.08 -9.88
N GLN A 231 -14.92 -0.75 -11.02
CA GLN A 231 -14.14 -1.68 -11.82
C GLN A 231 -12.66 -1.29 -11.78
N GLY A 232 -11.79 -2.20 -11.37
CA GLY A 232 -10.35 -1.93 -11.30
C GLY A 232 -9.50 -3.17 -11.06
N ASP A 233 -8.19 -2.97 -10.98
CA ASP A 233 -7.23 -4.03 -10.68
C ASP A 233 -6.83 -4.00 -9.19
N ALA A 234 -6.73 -5.18 -8.58
CA ALA A 234 -6.33 -5.35 -7.19
C ALA A 234 -5.31 -6.48 -7.02
N VAL A 235 -4.45 -6.38 -6.01
CA VAL A 235 -3.50 -7.43 -5.64
C VAL A 235 -4.01 -8.22 -4.44
N VAL A 236 -3.85 -9.54 -4.50
CA VAL A 236 -4.07 -10.41 -3.35
C VAL A 236 -2.97 -10.18 -2.30
N VAL A 237 -3.30 -9.50 -1.21
CA VAL A 237 -2.34 -9.20 -0.13
C VAL A 237 -2.37 -10.22 1.00
N HIS A 238 -3.47 -10.95 1.15
CA HIS A 238 -3.62 -11.95 2.20
C HIS A 238 -4.68 -12.97 1.82
N VAL A 239 -4.46 -14.23 2.18
CA VAL A 239 -5.40 -15.32 1.99
C VAL A 239 -5.68 -15.97 3.35
N VAL A 240 -6.94 -15.98 3.76
CA VAL A 240 -7.40 -16.68 4.97
C VAL A 240 -7.95 -18.02 4.53
N ASP A 241 -7.24 -19.08 4.87
CA ASP A 241 -7.68 -20.44 4.58
C ASP A 241 -8.51 -21.00 5.74
N ASP A 242 -9.79 -20.64 5.75
CA ASP A 242 -10.78 -21.16 6.70
C ASP A 242 -12.07 -21.59 5.96
N PRO A 243 -12.68 -22.74 6.28
CA PRO A 243 -13.83 -23.25 5.54
C PRO A 243 -15.11 -22.41 5.67
N TYR A 244 -15.26 -21.63 6.74
CA TYR A 244 -16.51 -20.92 7.06
C TYR A 244 -16.35 -19.40 7.03
N THR A 245 -15.14 -18.92 7.25
CA THR A 245 -14.79 -17.50 7.37
C THR A 245 -13.63 -17.09 6.47
N GLY A 246 -13.07 -18.04 5.72
CA GLY A 246 -11.95 -17.82 4.83
C GLY A 246 -12.31 -16.93 3.65
N GLY A 247 -11.26 -16.40 3.03
CA GLY A 247 -11.41 -15.38 2.01
C GLY A 247 -10.10 -14.74 1.64
N VAL A 248 -10.21 -13.67 0.88
CA VAL A 248 -9.07 -13.02 0.24
C VAL A 248 -9.11 -11.53 0.56
N GLY A 249 -8.00 -11.01 1.06
CA GLY A 249 -7.75 -9.58 1.20
C GLY A 249 -7.16 -9.04 -0.09
N LEU A 250 -7.81 -8.03 -0.65
CA LEU A 250 -7.40 -7.36 -1.88
C LEU A 250 -6.98 -5.92 -1.57
N ALA A 251 -5.86 -5.49 -2.12
CA ALA A 251 -5.43 -4.08 -2.13
C ALA A 251 -5.60 -3.51 -3.53
N PHE A 252 -6.27 -2.36 -3.65
CA PHE A 252 -6.47 -1.71 -4.94
C PHE A 252 -5.14 -1.13 -5.45
N LEU A 253 -4.82 -1.34 -6.73
CA LEU A 253 -3.61 -0.80 -7.38
C LEU A 253 -3.75 0.66 -7.85
N ASN A 254 -4.76 1.35 -7.34
CA ASN A 254 -5.45 2.34 -8.15
C ASN A 254 -4.66 3.65 -8.41
N ASP A 255 -4.53 4.00 -9.69
CA ASP A 255 -4.14 5.31 -10.23
C ASP A 255 -5.27 5.95 -11.07
N ASP A 256 -6.42 5.28 -11.25
CA ASP A 256 -7.57 5.81 -11.98
C ASP A 256 -8.34 6.82 -11.10
N ALA A 257 -8.48 8.05 -11.62
CA ALA A 257 -9.19 9.14 -10.97
C ALA A 257 -10.69 8.86 -10.82
N THR A 258 -11.33 8.24 -11.82
CA THR A 258 -12.76 7.90 -11.77
C THR A 258 -13.01 6.85 -10.71
N PHE A 259 -12.23 5.76 -10.69
CA PHE A 259 -12.34 4.75 -9.63
C PHE A 259 -12.12 5.37 -8.24
N SER A 260 -11.09 6.21 -8.09
CA SER A 260 -10.76 6.83 -6.82
C SER A 260 -11.90 7.71 -6.31
N GLN A 261 -12.47 8.52 -7.19
CA GLN A 261 -13.56 9.44 -6.87
C GLN A 261 -14.84 8.69 -6.49
N THR A 262 -15.25 7.70 -7.30
CA THR A 262 -16.45 6.89 -7.00
C THR A 262 -16.32 6.15 -5.67
N LEU A 263 -15.13 5.61 -5.36
CA LEU A 263 -14.88 4.97 -4.08
C LEU A 263 -14.94 5.97 -2.91
N ASP A 264 -14.32 7.15 -3.06
CA ASP A 264 -14.32 8.19 -2.03
C ASP A 264 -15.74 8.72 -1.75
N ASP A 265 -16.51 8.99 -2.81
CA ASP A 265 -17.90 9.46 -2.72
C ASP A 265 -18.80 8.42 -2.03
N TYR A 266 -18.63 7.15 -2.38
CA TYR A 266 -19.34 6.05 -1.73
C TYR A 266 -18.98 5.94 -0.24
N LEU A 267 -17.68 5.96 0.11
CA LEU A 267 -17.24 5.91 1.50
C LEU A 267 -17.72 7.12 2.32
N ALA A 268 -17.77 8.31 1.71
CA ALA A 268 -18.34 9.50 2.32
C ALA A 268 -19.85 9.34 2.59
N SER A 269 -20.60 8.73 1.66
CA SER A 269 -22.02 8.43 1.86
C SER A 269 -22.28 7.48 3.04
N LEU A 270 -21.40 6.50 3.27
CA LEU A 270 -21.47 5.59 4.42
C LEU A 270 -21.10 6.28 5.74
N ALA A 271 -20.19 7.27 5.71
CA ALA A 271 -19.80 8.04 6.88
C ALA A 271 -20.86 9.08 7.30
N GLY A 272 -21.60 9.63 6.32
CA GLY A 272 -22.72 10.56 6.55
C GLY A 272 -24.05 9.87 6.89
N GLY A 273 -24.20 8.59 6.56
CA GLY A 273 -25.36 7.77 6.90
C GLY A 273 -25.32 7.25 8.33
N VAL A 274 -25.52 8.13 9.32
CA VAL A 274 -25.88 7.72 10.68
C VAL A 274 -27.37 7.34 10.67
N GLY A 275 -27.64 6.04 10.63
CA GLY A 275 -28.92 5.44 11.03
C GLY A 275 -28.70 4.62 12.29
#